data_AF-A0A535ETI0-F1
#
_entry.id   AF-A0A535ETI0-F1
#
_cell.length_a   1.000
_cell.length_b   1.000
_cell.length_c   1.000
_cell.angle_alpha   90.00
_cell.angle_beta   90.00
_cell.angle_gamma   90.00
#
_symmetry.space_group_name_H-M   'P 1'
#
loop_
_entity.id
_entity.type
_entity.pdbx_description
1 polymer ?
#
loop_
_entity_poly.entity_id
_entity_poly.type
_entity_poly.pdbx_seq_one_letter_code
_entity_poly.pdbx_strand_id
1 'polypeptide(L)'
;MDTEYLDDEEVIALYNKVRTGRKTWPAGIWSSPAALQYAVTIFDYWIHNVMGWKSWPEARTRVNPVLLEEHRLADIVENVLVPEFGEDWLDFEVVLNESMRLSEDADWAVDLTDRQERVEAAFEHAFEQLIGSPQAKPGLLATYHRFRNHLLRMWGSFQEAQAEREKAQRDAGKDLRLVRSTRGQSAESWSIVNGEDERLGEVSMLWGEPHPYCLIVLDERIAEGDWEQVVYRMEQEVLIEEPGIVSFAVWHKSFLGEYYRCLDCGELHSQFDDDGPADLRLPGMHEPDDDDD
;
A
#
# COMPACT_ATOMS: atom_id res chain seq x y z
N MET A 1 23.31 3.20 11.50
CA MET A 1 22.01 3.82 11.81
C MET A 1 21.09 3.22 10.80
N ASP A 2 20.32 2.23 11.20
CA ASP A 2 19.33 1.64 10.32
C ASP A 2 18.34 2.74 9.99
N THR A 3 18.21 3.05 8.69
CA THR A 3 17.31 4.09 8.23
C THR A 3 15.91 3.53 8.37
N GLU A 4 15.27 3.82 9.49
CA GLU A 4 13.87 3.49 9.73
C GLU A 4 13.05 4.17 8.64
N TYR A 5 12.44 3.35 7.77
CA TYR A 5 11.60 3.83 6.70
C TYR A 5 10.22 4.16 7.28
N LEU A 6 9.79 5.39 7.10
CA LEU A 6 8.43 5.80 7.43
C LEU A 6 7.44 5.23 6.40
N ASP A 7 6.29 4.77 6.87
CA ASP A 7 5.16 4.45 5.99
C ASP A 7 4.37 5.71 5.56
N ASP A 8 3.33 5.52 4.74
CA ASP A 8 2.54 6.64 4.20
C ASP A 8 1.80 7.45 5.28
N GLU A 9 1.27 6.80 6.33
CA GLU A 9 0.55 7.48 7.41
C GLU A 9 1.50 8.28 8.30
N GLU A 10 2.66 7.70 8.62
CA GLU A 10 3.70 8.34 9.40
C GLU A 10 4.28 9.56 8.69
N VAL A 11 4.50 9.46 7.37
CA VAL A 11 4.94 10.56 6.52
C VAL A 11 3.91 11.68 6.50
N ILE A 12 2.62 11.37 6.37
CA ILE A 12 1.53 12.35 6.41
C ILE A 12 1.43 13.01 7.79
N ALA A 13 1.56 12.23 8.87
CA ALA A 13 1.53 12.74 10.23
C ALA A 13 2.73 13.67 10.50
N LEU A 14 3.92 13.30 10.02
CA LEU A 14 5.11 14.14 10.06
C LEU A 14 4.89 15.44 9.28
N TYR A 15 4.39 15.36 8.04
CA TYR A 15 4.08 16.52 7.24
C TYR A 15 3.10 17.47 7.94
N ASN A 16 2.01 16.96 8.52
CA ASN A 16 1.06 17.80 9.24
C ASN A 16 1.68 18.50 10.45
N LYS A 17 2.60 17.84 11.17
CA LYS A 17 3.37 18.46 12.25
C LYS A 17 4.32 19.54 11.71
N VAL A 18 4.94 19.33 10.55
CA VAL A 18 5.84 20.32 9.93
C VAL A 18 5.08 21.52 9.37
N ARG A 19 4.03 21.29 8.60
CA ARG A 19 3.16 22.32 8.02
C ARG A 19 2.57 23.25 9.09
N THR A 20 2.15 22.69 10.23
CA THR A 20 1.60 23.48 11.35
C THR A 20 2.68 24.16 12.21
N GLY A 21 3.96 24.04 11.84
CA GLY A 21 5.09 24.63 12.57
C GLY A 21 5.39 23.96 13.91
N ARG A 22 4.80 22.79 14.21
CA ARG A 22 5.02 22.04 15.45
C ARG A 22 6.32 21.23 15.41
N LYS A 23 6.85 20.94 14.23
CA LYS A 23 8.09 20.22 13.99
C LYS A 23 8.82 20.79 12.77
N THR A 24 10.11 20.48 12.62
CA THR A 24 10.85 20.68 11.38
C THR A 24 11.09 19.34 10.70
N TRP A 25 11.42 19.37 9.41
CA TRP A 25 11.85 18.16 8.71
C TRP A 25 13.03 17.50 9.43
N PRO A 26 13.01 16.16 9.63
CA PRO A 26 14.15 15.44 10.17
C PRO A 26 15.39 15.64 9.30
N ALA A 27 16.56 15.76 9.93
CA ALA A 27 17.81 15.90 9.19
C ALA A 27 18.04 14.65 8.31
N GLY A 28 18.33 14.87 7.02
CA GLY A 28 18.63 13.78 6.08
C GLY A 28 17.42 13.02 5.53
N ILE A 29 16.18 13.42 5.86
CA ILE A 29 14.97 12.76 5.31
C ILE A 29 14.94 12.81 3.77
N TRP A 30 15.39 13.92 3.17
CA TRP A 30 15.44 14.08 1.71
C TRP A 30 16.67 13.45 1.05
N SER A 31 17.61 12.92 1.83
CA SER A 31 18.71 12.09 1.34
C SER A 31 18.45 10.58 1.50
N SER A 32 17.29 10.20 2.04
CA SER A 32 16.87 8.81 2.16
C SER A 32 16.60 8.20 0.78
N PRO A 33 16.87 6.89 0.57
CA PRO A 33 16.42 6.18 -0.63
C PRO A 33 14.90 6.28 -0.87
N ALA A 34 14.10 6.49 0.18
CA ALA A 34 12.65 6.64 0.09
C ALA A 34 12.17 8.09 -0.08
N ALA A 35 13.07 9.08 -0.21
CA ALA A 35 12.71 10.50 -0.26
C ALA A 35 11.68 10.82 -1.36
N LEU A 36 11.79 10.17 -2.52
CA LEU A 36 10.84 10.34 -3.61
C LEU A 36 9.44 9.82 -3.26
N GLN A 37 9.36 8.64 -2.63
CA GLN A 37 8.08 8.08 -2.18
C GLN A 37 7.42 9.03 -1.18
N TYR A 38 8.18 9.54 -0.21
CA TYR A 38 7.66 10.49 0.77
C TYR A 38 7.15 11.77 0.12
N ALA A 39 7.89 12.31 -0.85
CA ALA A 39 7.48 13.49 -1.59
C ALA A 39 6.14 13.25 -2.32
N VAL A 40 6.00 12.15 -3.05
CA VAL A 40 4.77 11.80 -3.77
C VAL A 40 3.59 11.65 -2.80
N THR A 41 3.75 10.89 -1.71
CA THR A 41 2.71 10.70 -0.69
C THR A 41 2.26 12.03 -0.07
N ILE A 42 3.21 12.91 0.27
CA ILE A 42 2.92 14.23 0.84
C ILE A 42 2.17 15.11 -0.15
N PHE A 43 2.59 15.13 -1.41
CA PHE A 43 1.98 15.98 -2.42
C PHE A 43 0.57 15.53 -2.77
N ASP A 44 0.33 14.22 -2.90
CA ASP A 44 -0.99 13.69 -3.16
C ASP A 44 -1.97 14.03 -2.02
N TYR A 45 -1.55 13.77 -0.77
CA TYR A 45 -2.31 14.16 0.42
C TYR A 45 -2.55 15.68 0.50
N TRP A 46 -1.53 16.50 0.21
CA TRP A 46 -1.67 17.95 0.23
C TRP A 46 -2.70 18.44 -0.79
N ILE A 47 -2.65 17.93 -2.02
CA ILE A 47 -3.56 18.32 -3.10
C ILE A 47 -5.00 17.92 -2.77
N HIS A 48 -5.22 16.66 -2.39
CA HIS A 48 -6.56 16.12 -2.23
C HIS A 48 -7.17 16.43 -0.88
N ASN A 49 -6.40 16.36 0.22
CA ASN A 49 -6.93 16.44 1.57
C ASN A 49 -6.71 17.82 2.22
N VAL A 50 -5.59 18.49 1.95
CA VAL A 50 -5.31 19.83 2.53
C VAL A 50 -5.93 20.93 1.68
N MET A 51 -5.74 20.87 0.36
CA MET A 51 -6.25 21.87 -0.57
C MET A 51 -7.66 21.55 -1.10
N GLY A 52 -8.07 20.29 -1.06
CA GLY A 52 -9.40 19.87 -1.52
C GLY A 52 -9.57 19.95 -3.03
N TRP A 53 -8.47 19.92 -3.80
CA TRP A 53 -8.54 19.94 -5.26
C TRP A 53 -8.89 18.55 -5.78
N LYS A 54 -9.67 18.50 -6.86
CA LYS A 54 -10.23 17.23 -7.35
C LYS A 54 -9.29 16.47 -8.26
N SER A 55 -8.27 17.13 -8.80
CA SER A 55 -7.32 16.52 -9.70
C SER A 55 -6.00 17.29 -9.80
N TRP A 56 -4.95 16.59 -10.22
CA TRP A 56 -3.63 17.16 -10.51
C TRP A 56 -3.65 18.26 -11.58
N PRO A 57 -4.40 18.15 -12.71
CA PRO A 57 -4.56 19.27 -13.64
C PRO A 57 -5.16 20.53 -13.02
N GLU A 58 -6.13 20.38 -12.09
CA GLU A 58 -6.68 21.53 -11.35
C GLU A 58 -5.60 22.13 -10.44
N ALA A 59 -4.88 21.28 -9.70
CA ALA A 59 -3.79 21.68 -8.81
C ALA A 59 -2.71 22.47 -9.55
N ARG A 60 -2.27 21.98 -10.71
CA ARG A 60 -1.24 22.59 -11.55
C ARG A 60 -1.45 24.08 -11.80
N THR A 61 -2.70 24.47 -12.04
CA THR A 61 -3.05 25.87 -12.36
C THR A 61 -2.99 26.81 -11.15
N ARG A 62 -2.90 26.25 -9.94
CA ARG A 62 -3.01 27.00 -8.67
C ARG A 62 -1.73 26.95 -7.84
N VAL A 63 -0.96 25.86 -7.93
CA VAL A 63 0.33 25.71 -7.25
C VAL A 63 1.28 26.82 -7.70
N ASN A 64 1.87 27.51 -6.72
CA ASN A 64 2.84 28.58 -6.94
C ASN A 64 3.84 28.62 -5.78
N PRO A 65 5.00 29.30 -5.91
CA PRO A 65 6.04 29.32 -4.88
C PRO A 65 5.54 29.80 -3.52
N VAL A 66 4.64 30.78 -3.46
CA VAL A 66 4.09 31.30 -2.20
C VAL A 66 3.30 30.22 -1.45
N LEU A 67 2.46 29.46 -2.16
CA LEU A 67 1.74 28.33 -1.55
C LEU A 67 2.69 27.23 -1.08
N LEU A 68 3.73 26.93 -1.85
CA LEU A 68 4.72 25.91 -1.47
C LEU A 68 5.48 26.32 -0.19
N GLU A 69 5.84 27.60 -0.06
CA GLU A 69 6.45 28.14 1.16
C GLU A 69 5.49 28.11 2.35
N GLU A 70 4.24 28.57 2.16
CA GLU A 70 3.19 28.60 3.19
C GLU A 70 2.94 27.19 3.76
N HIS A 71 2.96 26.18 2.90
CA HIS A 71 2.69 24.79 3.28
C HIS A 71 3.95 23.97 3.61
N ARG A 72 5.14 24.58 3.69
CA ARG A 72 6.43 23.93 4.00
C ARG A 72 6.82 22.82 3.01
N LEU A 73 6.46 23.00 1.74
CA LEU A 73 6.73 22.07 0.65
C LEU A 73 7.93 22.49 -0.22
N ALA A 74 8.41 23.74 -0.10
CA ALA A 74 9.54 24.24 -0.87
C ALA A 74 10.79 23.34 -0.76
N ASP A 75 11.13 22.90 0.46
CA ASP A 75 12.27 22.00 0.68
C ASP A 75 12.11 20.65 -0.03
N ILE A 76 10.88 20.13 -0.15
CA ILE A 76 10.59 18.87 -0.85
C ILE A 76 10.83 19.07 -2.35
N VAL A 77 10.33 20.18 -2.89
CA VAL A 77 10.49 20.52 -4.30
C VAL A 77 11.97 20.67 -4.64
N GLU A 78 12.71 21.47 -3.88
CA GLU A 78 14.11 21.79 -4.17
C GLU A 78 15.05 20.61 -3.98
N ASN A 79 14.82 19.77 -2.97
CA ASN A 79 15.74 18.68 -2.62
C ASN A 79 15.36 17.32 -3.21
N VAL A 80 14.11 17.13 -3.66
CA VAL A 80 13.63 15.85 -4.19
C VAL A 80 13.11 16.01 -5.61
N LEU A 81 12.08 16.82 -5.82
CA LEU A 81 11.36 16.83 -7.10
C LEU A 81 12.15 17.52 -8.22
N VAL A 82 12.86 18.61 -7.97
CA VAL A 82 13.70 19.29 -8.97
C VAL A 82 14.93 18.46 -9.35
N PRO A 83 15.68 17.85 -8.41
CA PRO A 83 16.77 16.95 -8.76
C PRO A 83 16.31 15.75 -9.60
N GLU A 84 15.14 15.20 -9.30
CA GLU A 84 14.60 14.06 -10.04
C GLU A 84 13.97 14.45 -11.38
N PHE A 85 13.14 15.49 -11.43
CA PHE A 85 12.29 15.78 -12.60
C PHE A 85 12.64 17.08 -13.33
N GLY A 86 13.49 17.91 -12.74
CA GLY A 86 13.87 19.24 -13.21
C GLY A 86 12.87 20.33 -12.83
N GLU A 87 13.04 21.52 -13.40
CA GLU A 87 12.19 22.68 -13.10
C GLU A 87 10.71 22.47 -13.50
N ASP A 88 10.45 21.57 -14.44
CA ASP A 88 9.11 21.20 -14.92
C ASP A 88 8.47 20.07 -14.11
N TRP A 89 8.94 19.80 -12.88
CA TRP A 89 8.48 18.66 -12.06
C TRP A 89 6.95 18.59 -11.90
N LEU A 90 6.27 19.73 -11.80
CA LEU A 90 4.81 19.76 -11.63
C LEU A 90 4.09 19.30 -12.92
N ASP A 91 4.67 19.61 -14.08
CA ASP A 91 4.20 19.11 -15.36
C ASP A 91 4.43 17.59 -15.46
N PHE A 92 5.55 17.09 -14.91
CA PHE A 92 5.82 15.65 -14.83
C PHE A 92 4.79 14.94 -13.96
N GLU A 93 4.52 15.42 -12.75
CA GLU A 93 3.55 14.81 -11.82
C GLU A 93 2.15 14.74 -12.44
N VAL A 94 1.73 15.81 -13.10
CA VAL A 94 0.42 15.88 -13.78
C VAL A 94 0.34 14.87 -14.93
N VAL A 95 1.39 14.77 -15.73
CA VAL A 95 1.45 13.79 -16.83
C VAL A 95 1.51 12.37 -16.28
N LEU A 96 2.31 12.10 -15.25
CA LEU A 96 2.48 10.78 -14.63
C LEU A 96 1.13 10.27 -14.08
N ASN A 97 0.46 11.06 -13.26
CA ASN A 97 -0.83 10.68 -12.66
C ASN A 97 -1.90 10.41 -13.72
N GLU A 98 -1.99 11.25 -14.76
CA GLU A 98 -2.94 11.02 -15.86
C GLU A 98 -2.56 9.78 -16.69
N SER A 99 -1.27 9.54 -16.90
CA SER A 99 -0.78 8.34 -17.59
C SER A 99 -1.17 7.08 -16.84
N MET A 100 -0.97 7.06 -15.52
CA MET A 100 -1.35 5.92 -14.67
C MET A 100 -2.86 5.68 -14.71
N ARG A 101 -3.67 6.74 -14.53
CA ARG A 101 -5.13 6.67 -14.60
C ARG A 101 -5.61 6.11 -15.94
N LEU A 102 -5.11 6.64 -17.05
CA LEU A 102 -5.45 6.18 -18.40
C LEU A 102 -4.98 4.74 -18.63
N SER A 103 -3.77 4.42 -18.19
CA SER A 103 -3.20 3.08 -18.33
C SER A 103 -3.91 2.01 -17.51
N GLU A 104 -4.88 2.37 -16.67
CA GLU A 104 -5.74 1.46 -15.89
C GLU A 104 -7.20 1.49 -16.37
N ASP A 105 -7.58 2.53 -17.12
CA ASP A 105 -8.90 2.73 -17.68
C ASP A 105 -9.23 1.65 -18.73
N ALA A 106 -10.31 0.89 -18.49
CA ALA A 106 -10.76 -0.17 -19.37
C ALA A 106 -11.43 0.37 -20.65
N ASP A 107 -11.97 1.58 -20.60
CA ASP A 107 -12.64 2.24 -21.72
C ASP A 107 -11.66 3.03 -22.61
N TRP A 108 -10.41 3.20 -22.15
CA TRP A 108 -9.36 3.85 -22.91
C TRP A 108 -8.84 2.91 -24.00
N ALA A 109 -9.44 3.07 -25.18
CA ALA A 109 -9.35 2.17 -26.34
C ALA A 109 -7.99 2.20 -27.05
N VAL A 110 -6.98 1.59 -26.44
CA VAL A 110 -5.74 1.21 -27.13
C VAL A 110 -5.66 -0.31 -27.19
N ASP A 111 -5.59 -0.86 -28.41
CA ASP A 111 -5.50 -2.31 -28.68
C ASP A 111 -4.08 -2.83 -28.38
N LEU A 112 -3.63 -2.61 -27.14
CA LEU A 112 -2.33 -3.01 -26.62
C LEU A 112 -2.54 -4.00 -25.49
N THR A 113 -1.99 -5.19 -25.67
CA THR A 113 -2.03 -6.27 -24.68
C THR A 113 -0.85 -6.21 -23.70
N ASP A 114 0.26 -5.57 -24.10
CA ASP A 114 1.41 -5.39 -23.22
C ASP A 114 1.21 -4.18 -22.30
N ARG A 115 1.41 -4.40 -21.00
CA ARG A 115 1.15 -3.38 -19.97
C ARG A 115 2.14 -2.23 -20.06
N GLN A 116 3.40 -2.48 -20.45
CA GLN A 116 4.39 -1.43 -20.63
C GLN A 116 4.04 -0.58 -21.86
N GLU A 117 3.71 -1.21 -22.99
CA GLU A 117 3.26 -0.49 -24.19
C GLU A 117 2.02 0.37 -23.90
N ARG A 118 1.09 -0.14 -23.08
CA ARG A 118 -0.11 0.62 -22.64
C ARG A 118 0.25 1.84 -21.80
N VAL A 119 1.20 1.72 -20.87
CA VAL A 119 1.70 2.84 -20.05
C VAL A 119 2.45 3.86 -20.90
N GLU A 120 3.28 3.41 -21.84
CA GLU A 120 3.99 4.30 -22.78
C GLU A 120 3.01 5.07 -23.67
N ALA A 121 1.99 4.40 -24.21
CA ALA A 121 0.93 5.04 -24.98
C ALA A 121 0.11 6.02 -24.13
N ALA A 122 -0.10 5.71 -22.84
CA ALA A 122 -0.87 6.56 -21.92
C ALA A 122 -0.09 7.83 -21.63
N PHE A 123 1.22 7.67 -21.45
CA PHE A 123 2.14 8.77 -21.31
C PHE A 123 2.20 9.66 -22.54
N GLU A 124 2.36 9.10 -23.72
CA GLU A 124 2.38 9.90 -24.95
C GLU A 124 1.07 10.69 -25.09
N HIS A 125 -0.07 10.03 -24.89
CA HIS A 125 -1.38 10.68 -24.93
C HIS A 125 -1.52 11.79 -23.88
N ALA A 126 -1.21 11.51 -22.61
CA ALA A 126 -1.31 12.46 -21.51
C ALA A 126 -0.38 13.66 -21.73
N PHE A 127 0.86 13.42 -22.17
CA PHE A 127 1.82 14.47 -22.48
C PHE A 127 1.31 15.38 -23.60
N GLU A 128 0.80 14.80 -24.69
CA GLU A 128 0.27 15.58 -25.81
C GLU A 128 -0.98 16.38 -25.44
N GLN A 129 -1.88 15.82 -24.63
CA GLN A 129 -3.11 16.51 -24.19
C GLN A 129 -2.82 17.64 -23.19
N LEU A 130 -1.90 17.42 -22.24
CA LEU A 130 -1.69 18.33 -21.10
C LEU A 130 -0.61 19.39 -21.37
N ILE A 131 0.45 19.02 -22.09
CA ILE A 131 1.62 19.88 -22.35
C ILE A 131 1.66 20.31 -23.82
N GLY A 132 1.41 19.37 -24.72
CA GLY A 132 1.38 19.59 -26.17
C GLY A 132 2.36 18.71 -26.94
N SER A 133 2.05 18.47 -28.21
CA SER A 133 2.83 17.55 -29.04
C SER A 133 4.27 18.05 -29.30
N PRO A 134 5.31 17.23 -29.01
CA PRO A 134 6.70 17.52 -29.38
C PRO A 134 6.89 17.68 -30.89
N GLN A 135 6.04 17.05 -31.70
CA GLN A 135 6.07 17.16 -33.16
C GLN A 135 5.66 18.55 -33.63
N ALA A 136 4.67 19.15 -32.96
CA ALA A 136 4.19 20.50 -33.25
C ALA A 136 5.09 21.59 -32.64
N LYS A 137 5.76 21.30 -31.52
CA LYS A 137 6.64 22.23 -30.79
C LYS A 137 7.98 21.56 -30.46
N PRO A 138 9.00 21.69 -31.34
CA PRO A 138 10.29 21.02 -31.16
C PRO A 138 11.03 21.34 -29.85
N GLY A 139 10.74 22.51 -29.24
CA GLY A 139 11.27 22.87 -27.92
C GLY A 139 10.84 21.94 -26.78
N LEU A 140 9.75 21.19 -26.94
CA LEU A 140 9.26 20.24 -25.94
C LEU A 140 9.95 18.87 -26.01
N LEU A 141 10.74 18.61 -27.05
CA LEU A 141 11.35 17.29 -27.26
C LEU A 141 12.28 16.87 -26.12
N ALA A 142 13.04 17.84 -25.56
CA ALA A 142 13.93 17.58 -24.43
C ALA A 142 13.15 17.21 -23.16
N THR A 143 12.06 17.93 -22.87
CA THR A 143 11.18 17.65 -21.73
C THR A 143 10.47 16.31 -21.89
N TYR A 144 9.94 16.03 -23.08
CA TYR A 144 9.32 14.74 -23.42
C TYR A 144 10.25 13.56 -23.15
N HIS A 145 11.49 13.59 -23.67
CA HIS A 145 12.45 12.52 -23.46
C HIS A 145 12.85 12.39 -21.99
N ARG A 146 12.98 13.50 -21.26
CA ARG A 146 13.26 13.46 -19.82
C ARG A 146 12.14 12.72 -19.08
N PHE A 147 10.90 13.13 -19.28
CA PHE A 147 9.73 12.57 -18.62
C PHE A 147 9.56 11.09 -18.97
N ARG A 148 9.63 10.74 -20.26
CA ARG A 148 9.56 9.34 -20.72
C ARG A 148 10.63 8.48 -20.07
N ASN A 149 11.87 8.95 -20.03
CA ASN A 149 12.98 8.19 -19.45
C ASN A 149 12.86 8.02 -17.92
N HIS A 150 12.21 8.96 -17.22
CA HIS A 150 11.89 8.80 -15.79
C HIS A 150 10.76 7.82 -15.57
N LEU A 151 9.67 7.93 -16.33
CA LEU A 151 8.56 6.97 -16.30
C LEU A 151 9.06 5.54 -16.51
N LEU A 152 9.87 5.30 -17.55
CA LEU A 152 10.39 3.96 -17.84
C LEU A 152 11.30 3.41 -16.74
N ARG A 153 12.08 4.27 -16.07
CA ARG A 153 12.90 3.86 -14.92
C ARG A 153 12.03 3.49 -13.73
N MET A 154 11.04 4.32 -13.39
CA MET A 154 10.09 4.04 -12.30
C MET A 154 9.24 2.79 -12.60
N TRP A 155 8.83 2.62 -13.85
CA TRP A 155 8.05 1.47 -14.29
C TRP A 155 8.85 0.19 -14.22
N GLY A 156 10.13 0.20 -14.61
CA GLY A 156 11.04 -0.93 -14.44
C GLY A 156 11.16 -1.35 -12.97
N SER A 157 11.39 -0.40 -12.05
CA SER A 157 11.45 -0.71 -10.62
C SER A 157 10.11 -1.17 -10.04
N PHE A 158 8.99 -0.64 -10.54
CA PHE A 158 7.64 -1.08 -10.15
C PHE A 158 7.34 -2.50 -10.63
N GLN A 159 7.71 -2.85 -11.87
CA GLN A 159 7.58 -4.20 -12.39
C GLN A 159 8.46 -5.19 -11.65
N GLU A 160 9.69 -4.81 -11.28
CA GLU A 160 10.56 -5.63 -10.44
C GLU A 160 9.93 -5.89 -9.07
N ALA A 161 9.44 -4.84 -8.39
CA ALA A 161 8.76 -4.98 -7.11
C ALA A 161 7.45 -5.80 -7.20
N GLN A 162 6.66 -5.63 -8.26
CA GLN A 162 5.46 -6.42 -8.51
C GLN A 162 5.81 -7.87 -8.87
N ALA A 163 6.86 -8.11 -9.66
CA ALA A 163 7.31 -9.45 -10.00
C ALA A 163 7.90 -10.17 -8.78
N GLU A 164 8.59 -9.47 -7.88
CA GLU A 164 9.02 -10.00 -6.59
C GLU A 164 7.83 -10.35 -5.70
N ARG A 165 6.80 -9.48 -5.64
CA ARG A 165 5.54 -9.76 -4.95
C ARG A 165 4.77 -10.94 -5.56
N GLU A 166 4.66 -11.00 -6.88
CA GLU A 166 3.99 -12.11 -7.59
C GLU A 166 4.79 -13.40 -7.50
N LYS A 167 6.12 -13.33 -7.50
CA LYS A 167 7.00 -14.48 -7.26
C LYS A 167 6.83 -14.96 -5.82
N ALA A 168 6.78 -14.06 -4.84
CA ALA A 168 6.44 -14.40 -3.47
C ALA A 168 5.04 -15.04 -3.38
N GLN A 169 4.05 -14.56 -4.15
CA GLN A 169 2.72 -15.15 -4.24
C GLN A 169 2.68 -16.51 -4.97
N ARG A 170 3.48 -16.72 -6.02
CA ARG A 170 3.60 -18.00 -6.74
C ARG A 170 4.38 -19.03 -5.94
N ASP A 171 5.43 -18.60 -5.26
CA ASP A 171 6.24 -19.43 -4.36
C ASP A 171 5.43 -19.81 -3.10
N ALA A 172 4.44 -18.99 -2.71
CA ALA A 172 3.44 -19.27 -1.68
C ALA A 172 2.23 -20.10 -2.18
N GLY A 173 2.34 -20.73 -3.36
CA GLY A 173 1.20 -21.16 -4.18
C GLY A 173 0.00 -21.78 -3.45
N LYS A 174 -1.21 -21.26 -3.73
CA LYS A 174 -2.53 -21.93 -3.68
C LYS A 174 -3.66 -21.02 -4.18
N ASP A 175 -4.72 -21.63 -4.69
CA ASP A 175 -5.80 -21.01 -5.47
C ASP A 175 -7.11 -20.96 -4.65
N LEU A 176 -7.08 -20.30 -3.49
CA LEU A 176 -8.25 -20.12 -2.63
C LEU A 176 -8.99 -18.82 -2.99
N ARG A 177 -10.30 -18.94 -3.18
CA ARG A 177 -11.23 -17.83 -3.44
C ARG A 177 -12.34 -17.78 -2.40
N LEU A 178 -12.89 -16.58 -2.18
CA LEU A 178 -14.02 -16.34 -1.28
C LEU A 178 -15.28 -16.08 -2.10
N VAL A 179 -16.37 -16.81 -1.81
CA VAL A 179 -17.67 -16.64 -2.46
C VAL A 179 -18.70 -16.25 -1.41
N ARG A 180 -19.22 -15.03 -1.47
CA ARG A 180 -20.17 -14.51 -0.47
C ARG A 180 -21.47 -15.31 -0.49
N SER A 181 -21.87 -15.84 0.67
CA SER A 181 -23.07 -16.67 0.83
C SER A 181 -24.19 -15.94 1.57
N THR A 182 -23.87 -15.06 2.54
CA THR A 182 -24.87 -14.29 3.30
C THR A 182 -24.43 -12.84 3.47
N ARG A 183 -25.39 -11.90 3.35
CA ARG A 183 -25.17 -10.47 3.61
C ARG A 183 -26.21 -9.93 4.59
N GLY A 184 -25.76 -9.37 5.70
CA GLY A 184 -26.60 -8.78 6.74
C GLY A 184 -25.94 -7.55 7.37
N GLN A 185 -26.71 -6.74 8.08
CA GLN A 185 -26.20 -5.50 8.70
C GLN A 185 -25.24 -5.75 9.87
N SER A 186 -25.40 -6.88 10.58
CA SER A 186 -24.59 -7.24 11.74
C SER A 186 -23.67 -8.44 11.48
N ALA A 187 -23.80 -9.10 10.33
CA ALA A 187 -23.05 -10.30 10.02
C ALA A 187 -23.04 -10.59 8.51
N GLU A 188 -21.93 -11.11 8.00
CA GLU A 188 -21.76 -11.57 6.63
C GLU A 188 -21.01 -12.91 6.62
N SER A 189 -21.22 -13.73 5.59
CA SER A 189 -20.46 -14.98 5.45
C SER A 189 -20.06 -15.29 4.00
N TRP A 190 -18.95 -16.01 3.85
CA TRP A 190 -18.34 -16.44 2.60
C TRP A 190 -17.98 -17.92 2.66
N SER A 191 -18.15 -18.62 1.55
CA SER A 191 -17.58 -19.95 1.36
C SER A 191 -16.15 -19.83 0.84
N ILE A 192 -15.24 -20.61 1.39
CA ILE A 192 -13.87 -20.75 0.86
C ILE A 192 -13.92 -21.84 -0.20
N VAL A 193 -13.50 -21.55 -1.42
CA VAL A 193 -13.50 -22.51 -2.54
C VAL A 193 -12.14 -22.56 -3.23
N ASN A 194 -11.84 -23.71 -3.83
CA ASN A 194 -10.66 -23.86 -4.70
C ASN A 194 -10.96 -23.45 -6.16
N GLY A 195 -9.98 -23.65 -7.05
CA GLY A 195 -10.14 -23.43 -8.49
C GLY A 195 -11.20 -24.30 -9.19
N GLU A 196 -11.70 -25.36 -8.52
CA GLU A 196 -12.74 -26.27 -9.02
C GLU A 196 -14.13 -26.00 -8.39
N ASP A 197 -14.28 -24.87 -7.68
CA ASP A 197 -15.49 -24.49 -6.93
C ASP A 197 -15.89 -25.48 -5.81
N GLU A 198 -14.98 -26.37 -5.39
CA GLU A 198 -15.22 -27.21 -4.23
C GLU A 198 -15.12 -26.38 -2.95
N ARG A 199 -16.12 -26.52 -2.07
CA ARG A 199 -16.11 -25.86 -0.77
C ARG A 199 -15.05 -26.49 0.14
N LEU A 200 -14.12 -25.66 0.61
CA LEU A 200 -13.02 -25.97 1.51
C LEU A 200 -13.11 -25.21 2.85
N GLY A 201 -14.24 -24.56 3.12
CA GLY A 201 -14.44 -23.89 4.40
C GLY A 201 -15.49 -22.79 4.37
N GLU A 202 -15.47 -21.97 5.41
CA GLU A 202 -16.34 -20.82 5.61
C GLU A 202 -15.63 -19.71 6.37
N VAL A 203 -15.94 -18.47 5.99
CA VAL A 203 -15.58 -17.27 6.74
C VAL A 203 -16.87 -16.60 7.19
N SER A 204 -16.95 -16.23 8.46
CA SER A 204 -18.06 -15.46 9.02
C SER A 204 -17.54 -14.18 9.67
N MET A 205 -17.99 -13.03 9.17
CA MET A 205 -17.71 -11.72 9.74
C MET A 205 -18.89 -11.29 10.60
N LEU A 206 -18.61 -10.91 11.85
CA LEU A 206 -19.58 -10.31 12.76
C LEU A 206 -19.22 -8.84 12.95
N TRP A 207 -20.16 -7.97 12.59
CA TRP A 207 -20.04 -6.52 12.70
C TRP A 207 -20.66 -6.07 14.03
N GLY A 208 -19.86 -5.56 14.97
CA GLY A 208 -20.36 -5.14 16.29
C GLY A 208 -19.27 -4.75 17.30
N GLU A 209 -19.69 -4.41 18.51
CA GLU A 209 -18.81 -4.01 19.62
C GLU A 209 -18.28 -5.21 20.44
N PRO A 210 -17.07 -5.12 21.03
CA PRO A 210 -16.18 -3.95 21.03
C PRO A 210 -15.43 -3.74 19.70
N HIS A 211 -15.19 -4.80 18.92
CA HIS A 211 -14.54 -4.77 17.60
C HIS A 211 -15.13 -5.83 16.66
N PRO A 212 -15.11 -5.62 15.33
CA PRO A 212 -15.50 -6.63 14.35
C PRO A 212 -14.62 -7.88 14.46
N TYR A 213 -15.26 -9.03 14.28
CA TYR A 213 -14.64 -10.33 14.50
C TYR A 213 -14.88 -11.26 13.31
N CYS A 214 -13.82 -11.91 12.86
CA CYS A 214 -13.84 -12.81 11.72
C CYS A 214 -13.53 -14.24 12.16
N LEU A 215 -14.48 -15.15 11.99
CA LEU A 215 -14.28 -16.58 12.23
C LEU A 215 -13.98 -17.27 10.90
N ILE A 216 -12.84 -17.94 10.82
CA ILE A 216 -12.39 -18.71 9.66
C ILE A 216 -12.39 -20.19 10.04
N VAL A 217 -13.19 -20.98 9.34
CA VAL A 217 -13.27 -22.45 9.52
C VAL A 217 -12.84 -23.13 8.22
N LEU A 218 -11.79 -23.93 8.32
CA LEU A 218 -11.11 -24.55 7.19
C LEU A 218 -11.32 -26.05 7.19
N ASP A 219 -11.53 -26.59 6.00
CA ASP A 219 -11.54 -28.03 5.74
C ASP A 219 -10.11 -28.58 5.87
N GLU A 220 -9.99 -29.83 6.31
CA GLU A 220 -8.71 -30.53 6.48
C GLU A 220 -7.89 -30.70 5.20
N ARG A 221 -8.54 -30.51 4.03
CA ARG A 221 -7.92 -30.52 2.71
C ARG A 221 -7.06 -29.28 2.44
N ILE A 222 -7.20 -28.21 3.21
CA ILE A 222 -6.32 -27.03 3.15
C ILE A 222 -5.00 -27.39 3.85
N ALA A 223 -3.84 -27.02 3.28
CA ALA A 223 -2.58 -27.34 3.93
C ALA A 223 -2.30 -26.37 5.09
N GLU A 224 -1.50 -26.83 6.06
CA GLU A 224 -1.06 -25.98 7.16
C GLU A 224 -0.26 -24.78 6.62
N GLY A 225 -0.60 -23.57 7.08
CA GLY A 225 -0.04 -22.30 6.63
C GLY A 225 -0.86 -21.56 5.56
N ASP A 226 -1.74 -22.24 4.82
CA ASP A 226 -2.48 -21.59 3.72
C ASP A 226 -3.65 -20.71 4.17
N TRP A 227 -4.00 -20.83 5.45
CA TRP A 227 -5.08 -20.06 6.05
C TRP A 227 -4.79 -18.56 6.03
N GLU A 228 -3.52 -18.15 6.00
CA GLU A 228 -3.12 -16.74 5.88
C GLU A 228 -3.61 -16.13 4.55
N GLN A 229 -3.68 -16.93 3.49
CA GLN A 229 -4.24 -16.50 2.21
C GLN A 229 -5.73 -16.15 2.35
N VAL A 230 -6.48 -16.88 3.19
CA VAL A 230 -7.90 -16.62 3.45
C VAL A 230 -8.08 -15.29 4.16
N VAL A 231 -7.21 -14.97 5.12
CA VAL A 231 -7.17 -13.66 5.79
C VAL A 231 -6.89 -12.55 4.78
N TYR A 232 -5.85 -12.71 3.96
CA TYR A 232 -5.50 -11.73 2.93
C TYR A 232 -6.65 -11.49 1.94
N ARG A 233 -7.31 -12.55 1.46
CA ARG A 233 -8.48 -12.42 0.57
C ARG A 233 -9.64 -11.73 1.27
N MET A 234 -9.83 -11.99 2.55
CA MET A 234 -10.90 -11.39 3.34
C MET A 234 -10.71 -9.88 3.50
N GLU A 235 -9.47 -9.43 3.69
CA GLU A 235 -9.11 -8.00 3.75
C GLU A 235 -9.30 -7.28 2.41
N GLN A 236 -9.26 -8.01 1.28
CA GLN A 236 -9.60 -7.45 -0.03
C GLN A 236 -11.12 -7.37 -0.27
N GLU A 237 -11.87 -8.34 0.25
CA GLU A 237 -13.33 -8.44 0.09
C GLU A 237 -14.11 -7.45 0.97
N VAL A 238 -13.46 -6.98 2.03
CA VAL A 238 -14.06 -6.15 3.05
C VAL A 238 -13.21 -4.92 3.27
N LEU A 239 -13.80 -3.75 3.07
CA LEU A 239 -13.12 -2.48 3.31
C LEU A 239 -12.88 -2.33 4.83
N ILE A 240 -11.67 -2.62 5.26
CA ILE A 240 -11.22 -2.39 6.64
C ILE A 240 -10.57 -1.01 6.67
N GLU A 241 -11.24 -0.05 7.32
CA GLU A 241 -10.81 1.36 7.36
C GLU A 241 -9.57 1.60 8.23
N GLU A 242 -9.34 0.75 9.24
CA GLU A 242 -8.16 0.80 10.13
C GLU A 242 -7.60 -0.62 10.36
N PRO A 243 -6.31 -0.90 10.07
CA PRO A 243 -5.68 -2.19 10.33
C PRO A 243 -5.70 -2.56 11.83
N GLY A 244 -5.78 -3.86 12.16
CA GLY A 244 -5.76 -4.34 13.55
C GLY A 244 -7.09 -4.25 14.30
N ILE A 245 -8.11 -3.60 13.73
CA ILE A 245 -9.47 -3.60 14.28
C ILE A 245 -10.13 -4.98 14.19
N VAL A 246 -9.84 -5.76 13.14
CA VAL A 246 -10.45 -7.08 12.93
C VAL A 246 -9.56 -8.16 13.55
N SER A 247 -10.15 -8.97 14.42
CA SER A 247 -9.53 -10.21 14.91
C SER A 247 -10.02 -11.41 14.10
N PHE A 248 -9.12 -12.30 13.72
CA PHE A 248 -9.35 -13.51 12.94
C PHE A 248 -9.15 -14.74 13.80
N ALA A 249 -10.23 -15.43 14.17
CA ALA A 249 -10.13 -16.74 14.81
C ALA A 249 -10.08 -17.84 13.76
N VAL A 250 -9.05 -18.68 13.81
CA VAL A 250 -8.78 -19.65 12.76
C VAL A 250 -8.92 -21.06 13.30
N TRP A 251 -9.77 -21.84 12.65
CA TRP A 251 -9.99 -23.25 12.91
C TRP A 251 -9.58 -24.07 11.68
N HIS A 252 -8.62 -24.97 11.88
CA HIS A 252 -8.18 -25.94 10.88
C HIS A 252 -7.88 -27.27 11.58
N LYS A 253 -8.80 -28.24 11.48
CA LYS A 253 -8.87 -29.49 12.29
C LYS A 253 -9.03 -29.28 13.80
N SER A 254 -8.35 -28.29 14.36
CA SER A 254 -8.46 -27.74 15.71
C SER A 254 -8.40 -26.22 15.67
N PHE A 255 -8.65 -25.56 16.80
CA PHE A 255 -8.39 -24.13 16.94
C PHE A 255 -6.89 -23.85 16.84
N LEU A 256 -6.49 -23.00 15.89
CA LEU A 256 -5.10 -22.60 15.70
C LEU A 256 -4.72 -21.37 16.52
N GLY A 257 -5.66 -20.42 16.64
CA GLY A 257 -5.45 -19.20 17.39
C GLY A 257 -6.35 -18.06 16.93
N GLU A 258 -6.23 -16.94 17.64
CA GLU A 258 -6.76 -15.65 17.21
C GLU A 258 -5.61 -14.79 16.71
N TYR A 259 -5.81 -14.21 15.54
CA TYR A 259 -4.81 -13.43 14.84
C TYR A 259 -5.33 -12.03 14.57
N TYR A 260 -4.45 -11.07 14.44
CA TYR A 260 -4.79 -9.70 14.05
C TYR A 260 -3.64 -9.13 13.24
N ARG A 261 -3.95 -8.22 12.32
CA ARG A 261 -2.90 -7.51 11.60
C ARG A 261 -2.38 -6.39 12.50
N CYS A 262 -1.10 -6.46 12.86
CA CYS A 262 -0.51 -5.42 13.70
C CYS A 262 -0.46 -4.10 12.92
N LEU A 263 -0.96 -3.04 13.54
CA LEU A 263 -0.96 -1.70 12.97
C LEU A 263 0.48 -1.22 12.70
N ASP A 264 1.43 -1.62 13.54
CA ASP A 264 2.80 -1.08 13.54
C ASP A 264 3.74 -1.78 12.54
N CYS A 265 3.50 -3.05 12.18
CA CYS A 265 4.36 -3.80 11.24
C CYS A 265 3.62 -4.37 10.01
N GLY A 266 2.28 -4.34 10.00
CA GLY A 266 1.46 -4.89 8.92
C GLY A 266 1.46 -6.42 8.81
N GLU A 267 2.22 -7.11 9.68
CA GLU A 267 2.26 -8.56 9.77
C GLU A 267 1.08 -9.11 10.59
N LEU A 268 0.79 -10.39 10.40
CA LEU A 268 -0.28 -11.09 11.09
C LEU A 268 0.27 -11.69 12.38
N HIS A 269 -0.15 -11.16 13.53
CA HIS A 269 0.29 -11.61 14.85
C HIS A 269 -0.74 -12.50 15.52
N SER A 270 -0.28 -13.50 16.27
CA SER A 270 -1.11 -14.29 17.19
C SER A 270 -1.39 -13.47 18.44
N GLN A 271 -2.64 -13.43 18.90
CA GLN A 271 -3.02 -12.83 20.19
C GLN A 271 -2.55 -13.67 21.38
N PHE A 272 -2.13 -14.92 21.15
CA PHE A 272 -1.74 -15.85 22.21
C PHE A 272 -0.22 -16.07 22.33
N ASP A 273 0.60 -15.45 21.49
CA ASP A 273 2.07 -15.57 21.57
C ASP A 273 2.70 -14.29 22.14
N ASP A 274 2.76 -14.22 23.46
CA ASP A 274 4.01 -14.06 24.25
C ASP A 274 3.62 -14.05 25.75
N ASP A 275 3.45 -15.25 26.30
CA ASP A 275 3.77 -15.59 27.70
C ASP A 275 3.49 -17.09 27.90
N GLY A 276 4.45 -17.91 27.45
CA GLY A 276 4.64 -19.21 28.10
C GLY A 276 4.83 -18.97 29.61
N PRO A 277 4.47 -19.93 30.50
CA PRO A 277 4.38 -19.73 31.96
C PRO A 277 5.73 -19.50 32.68
N ALA A 278 6.75 -18.99 31.99
CA ALA A 278 8.03 -18.57 32.54
C ALA A 278 7.90 -17.31 33.40
N ASP A 279 7.05 -16.35 33.02
CA ASP A 279 6.93 -15.05 33.73
C ASP A 279 5.94 -15.05 34.90
N LEU A 280 5.26 -16.18 35.14
CA LEU A 280 4.46 -16.42 36.36
C LEU A 280 5.25 -17.13 37.47
N ARG A 281 6.57 -17.28 37.34
CA ARG A 281 7.41 -17.87 38.40
C ARG A 281 7.61 -16.85 39.52
N LEU A 282 7.07 -17.17 40.70
CA LEU A 282 7.30 -16.39 41.91
C LEU A 282 8.82 -16.32 42.20
N PRO A 283 9.36 -15.14 42.60
CA PRO A 283 10.77 -15.00 42.89
C PRO A 283 11.15 -15.89 44.07
N GLY A 284 11.88 -16.98 43.81
CA GLY A 284 12.36 -17.91 44.85
C GLY A 284 12.33 -19.41 44.51
N MET A 285 11.80 -19.83 43.36
CA MET A 285 11.94 -21.22 42.93
C MET A 285 13.25 -21.41 42.15
N HIS A 286 14.27 -21.97 42.81
CA HIS A 286 15.43 -22.56 42.12
C HIS A 286 14.98 -23.84 41.40
N GLU A 287 15.59 -24.10 40.24
CA GLU A 287 15.49 -25.40 39.58
C GLU A 287 15.99 -26.50 40.52
N PRO A 288 15.39 -27.70 40.52
CA PRO A 288 16.02 -28.83 41.17
C PRO A 288 17.33 -29.10 40.43
N ASP A 289 18.44 -29.09 41.15
CA ASP A 289 19.71 -29.59 40.64
C ASP A 289 19.48 -31.02 40.13
N ASP A 290 19.72 -31.25 38.84
CA ASP A 290 19.84 -32.60 38.26
C ASP A 290 21.17 -33.20 38.76
N ASP A 291 21.19 -33.59 40.02
CA ASP A 291 22.17 -34.50 40.63
C ASP A 291 21.42 -35.35 41.66
N ASP A 292 20.96 -36.54 41.25
CA ASP A 292 21.21 -37.82 41.95
C ASP A 292 20.31 -38.97 41.43
N ASP A 293 21.01 -40.09 41.11
CA ASP A 293 20.59 -41.49 40.85
C ASP A 293 19.92 -41.91 39.51
#